data_AF-A0A432NVG3-F1
#
_entry.id   AF-A0A432NVG3-F1
#
_cell.length_a   1.000
_cell.length_b   1.000
_cell.length_c   1.000
_cell.angle_alpha   90.00
_cell.angle_beta   90.00
_cell.angle_gamma   90.00
#
_symmetry.space_group_name_H-M   'P 1'
#
loop_
_entity.id
_entity.type
_entity.pdbx_description
1 polymer ?
#
loop_
_entity_poly.entity_id
_entity_poly.type
_entity_poly.pdbx_seq_one_letter_code
_entity_poly.pdbx_strand_id
1 'polypeptide(L)' 'MLESGLVRNGKTAYVGAISDRSLDGKFRVSVVATGLEGSPLPASAPHAVKRPAVKRTGGAASAFER' A
#
# COMPACT_ATOMS: atom_id res chain seq x y z
N MET A 1 3.84 -11.41 -16.99
CA MET A 1 2.65 -11.21 -16.15
C MET A 1 2.45 -12.50 -15.37
N LEU A 2 2.43 -12.44 -14.05
CA LEU A 2 2.14 -13.60 -13.19
C LEU A 2 0.68 -13.52 -12.76
N GLU A 3 -0.07 -14.61 -12.87
CA GLU A 3 -1.45 -14.72 -12.43
C GLU A 3 -1.64 -16.02 -11.64
N SER A 4 -2.31 -15.94 -10.49
CA SER A 4 -2.67 -17.11 -9.67
C SER A 4 -4.07 -16.94 -9.10
N GLY A 5 -4.84 -18.03 -9.08
CA GLY A 5 -6.16 -18.11 -8.44
C GLY A 5 -6.10 -18.85 -7.10
N LEU A 6 -6.86 -18.37 -6.11
CA LEU A 6 -7.10 -19.07 -4.84
C LEU A 6 -8.60 -19.16 -4.58
N VAL A 7 -9.08 -20.35 -4.23
CA VAL A 7 -10.48 -20.56 -3.81
C VAL A 7 -10.52 -20.94 -2.34
N ARG A 8 -11.29 -20.21 -1.54
CA ARG A 8 -11.52 -20.51 -0.12
C ARG A 8 -12.94 -20.15 0.29
N ASN A 9 -13.65 -21.07 0.96
CA ASN A 9 -15.03 -20.88 1.41
C ASN A 9 -15.99 -20.41 0.29
N GLY A 10 -15.85 -20.96 -0.91
CA GLY A 10 -16.64 -20.56 -2.08
C GLY A 10 -16.31 -19.17 -2.65
N LYS A 11 -15.31 -18.48 -2.12
CA LYS A 11 -14.81 -17.20 -2.61
C LYS A 11 -13.56 -17.41 -3.46
N THR A 12 -13.50 -16.73 -4.59
CA THR A 12 -12.34 -16.77 -5.49
C THR A 12 -11.57 -15.46 -5.38
N ALA A 13 -10.25 -15.54 -5.27
CA ALA A 13 -9.34 -14.42 -5.38
C ALA A 13 -8.40 -14.64 -6.56
N TYR A 14 -8.19 -13.60 -7.35
CA TYR A 14 -7.20 -13.56 -8.43
C TYR A 14 -6.09 -12.60 -8.03
N VAL A 15 -4.84 -13.05 -8.14
CA VAL A 15 -3.65 -12.25 -7.84
C VAL A 15 -2.83 -12.11 -9.11
N GLY A 16 -2.68 -10.87 -9.55
CA GLY A 16 -1.83 -10.50 -10.67
C GLY A 16 -0.62 -9.67 -10.22
N ALA A 17 0.52 -9.83 -10.88
CA ALA A 17 1.68 -8.98 -10.68
C ALA A 17 2.24 -8.46 -12.01
N ILE A 18 2.61 -7.17 -12.00
CA ILE A 18 3.31 -6.49 -13.08
C ILE A 18 4.62 -5.90 -12.56
N SER A 19 5.67 -5.96 -13.37
CA SER A 19 6.94 -5.31 -13.05
C SER A 19 6.91 -3.88 -13.54
N ASP A 20 7.02 -2.94 -12.60
CA ASP A 20 7.09 -1.51 -12.89
C ASP A 20 8.41 -0.96 -12.32
N ARG A 21 9.30 -0.56 -13.23
CA ARG A 21 10.65 -0.07 -12.89
C ARG A 21 10.60 1.31 -12.20
N SER A 22 9.50 2.05 -12.36
CA SER A 22 9.32 3.39 -11.77
C SER A 22 9.01 3.37 -10.28
N LEU A 23 8.77 2.19 -9.69
CA LEU A 23 8.44 2.07 -8.28
C LEU A 23 9.67 2.17 -7.35
N ASP A 24 10.90 2.24 -7.89
CA ASP A 24 12.15 2.47 -7.14
C ASP A 24 12.29 1.60 -5.88
N GLY A 25 12.12 0.28 -6.06
CA GLY A 25 12.21 -0.70 -4.97
C GLY A 25 10.97 -0.79 -4.06
N LYS A 26 9.89 -0.07 -4.37
CA LYS A 26 8.61 -0.15 -3.66
C LYS A 26 7.63 -1.10 -4.35
N PHE A 27 6.64 -1.54 -3.58
CA PHE A 27 5.50 -2.30 -4.09
C PHE A 27 4.25 -1.43 -4.09
N ARG A 28 3.50 -1.47 -5.19
CA ARG A 28 2.14 -0.91 -5.25
C ARG A 28 1.14 -2.06 -5.28
N VAL A 29 0.22 -2.07 -4.32
CA VAL A 29 -0.82 -3.10 -4.19
C VAL A 29 -2.19 -2.44 -4.35
N SER A 30 -3.03 -3.02 -5.18
CA SER A 30 -4.43 -2.63 -5.37
C SER A 30 -5.33 -3.84 -5.16
N VAL A 31 -6.45 -3.65 -4.49
CA VAL A 31 -7.44 -4.70 -4.23
C VAL A 31 -8.78 -4.26 -4.79
N VAL A 32 -9.43 -5.15 -5.54
CA VAL A 32 -10.80 -4.97 -6.03
C VAL A 32 -11.66 -6.05 -5.36
N ALA A 33 -12.60 -5.63 -4.52
CA ALA A 33 -13.57 -6.53 -3.91
C ALA A 33 -14.87 -6.48 -4.70
N THR A 34 -15.41 -7.65 -5.06
CA THR A 34 -16.63 -7.81 -5.86
C THR A 34 -17.65 -8.70 -5.13
N GLY A 35 -18.90 -8.72 -5.61
CA GLY A 35 -19.96 -9.53 -5.00
C GLY A 35 -20.41 -9.01 -3.64
N LEU A 36 -20.46 -7.68 -3.49
CA LEU A 36 -20.85 -7.00 -2.25
C LEU A 36 -22.36 -6.71 -2.18
N GLU A 37 -23.16 -7.32 -3.06
CA GLU A 37 -24.61 -7.11 -3.11
C GLU A 37 -25.23 -7.33 -1.72
N GLY A 38 -25.99 -6.34 -1.22
CA GLY A 38 -26.60 -6.37 0.11
C GLY A 38 -25.70 -5.95 1.27
N SER A 39 -24.42 -5.68 1.05
CA SER A 39 -23.55 -5.06 2.06
C SER A 39 -23.59 -3.54 1.88
N PRO A 40 -24.07 -2.76 2.87
CA PRO A 40 -23.94 -1.31 2.79
C PRO A 40 -22.46 -0.96 2.70
N LEU A 41 -22.07 -0.27 1.62
CA LEU A 41 -20.72 0.25 1.50
C LEU A 41 -20.48 1.20 2.68
N PRO A 42 -19.45 0.97 3.52
CA PRO A 42 -19.12 1.95 4.54
C PRO A 42 -18.82 3.28 3.84
N ALA A 43 -19.44 4.36 4.31
CA ALA A 43 -19.15 5.70 3.81
C ALA A 43 -17.63 5.91 3.87
N SER A 44 -17.03 6.22 2.72
CA SER A 44 -15.58 6.39 2.59
C SER A 44 -15.10 7.41 3.62
N ALA A 45 -14.51 6.96 4.72
CA ALA A 45 -13.80 7.84 5.64
C ALA A 45 -12.60 8.42 4.89
N PRO A 46 -12.29 9.72 5.05
CA PRO A 46 -11.15 10.33 4.37
C PRO A 46 -9.89 9.52 4.68
N HIS A 47 -9.19 9.10 3.63
CA HIS A 47 -7.94 8.34 3.75
C HIS A 47 -6.88 9.23 4.41
N ALA A 48 -6.74 9.14 5.73
CA ALA A 48 -5.62 9.72 6.44
C ALA A 48 -4.38 8.90 6.05
N VAL A 49 -3.66 9.36 5.02
CA VAL A 49 -2.31 8.88 4.73
C VAL A 49 -1.45 9.24 5.93
N LYS A 50 -1.29 8.30 6.86
CA LYS A 50 -0.41 8.44 8.01
C LYS A 50 1.02 8.37 7.47
N ARG A 51 1.55 9.50 7.02
CA ARG A 51 2.96 9.64 6.67
C ARG A 51 3.77 9.18 7.90
N PRO A 52 4.70 8.21 7.76
CA PRO A 52 5.60 7.89 8.85
C PRO A 52 6.29 9.18 9.29
N ALA A 53 6.18 9.51 10.58
CA ALA A 53 6.90 10.64 11.14
C ALA A 53 8.39 10.31 11.05
N VAL A 54 9.07 10.87 10.06
CA VAL A 54 10.54 10.93 10.04
C VAL A 54 10.93 11.78 11.25
N LYS A 55 11.37 11.13 12.33
CA LYS A 55 12.13 11.82 13.37
C LYS A 55 13.43 12.32 12.73
N ARG A 56 13.45 13.59 12.33
CA ARG A 56 14.71 14.30 12.11
C ARG A 56 15.34 14.47 13.49
N THR A 57 16.16 13.52 13.91
CA THR A 57 17.11 13.75 14.99
C THR A 57 18.09 14.81 14.49
N GLY A 58 17.94 16.03 15.01
CA GLY A 58 18.84 17.14 14.71
C GLY A 58 20.26 16.80 15.17
N GLY A 59 21.19 16.80 14.22
CA GLY A 59 22.60 16.99 14.51
C GLY A 59 22.93 18.45 14.25
N ALA A 60 22.84 19.28 15.28
CA ALA A 60 23.54 20.55 15.30
C ALA A 60 25.04 20.23 15.46
N ALA A 61 25.82 20.42 14.41
CA ALA A 61 27.27 20.58 14.51
C ALA A 61 27.59 21.99 14.02
N SER A 62 27.45 22.96 14.92
CA SER A 62 28.11 24.25 14.78
C SER A 62 29.62 24.05 14.90
N ALA A 63 30.35 24.63 13.96
CA ALA A 63 31.74 25.05 13.99
C ALA A 63 32.59 24.68 15.22
N PHE A 64 33.72 24.03 14.95
CA PHE A 64 34.98 24.36 15.62
C PHE A 64 36.12 24.31 14.59
N GLU A 65 36.83 25.43 14.45
CA GLU A 65 38.07 25.59 13.68
C GLU A 65 39.13 24.54 14.05
N ARG A 66 39.86 24.04 13.05
CA ARG A 66 41.30 24.30 12.84
C ARG A 66 41.71 23.90 11.43
#